data_AF-A0A3B8MQE3-F1
#
_entry.id   AF-A0A3B8MQE3-F1
#
_cell.length_a   1.000
_cell.length_b   1.000
_cell.length_c   1.000
_cell.angle_alpha   90.00
_cell.angle_beta   90.00
_cell.angle_gamma   90.00
#
_symmetry.space_group_name_H-M   'P 1'
#
loop_
_entity.id
_entity.type
_entity.pdbx_description
1 polymer ?
#
loop_
_entity_poly.entity_id
_entity_poly.type
_entity_poly.pdbx_seq_one_letter_code
_entity_poly.pdbx_strand_id
1 'polypeptide(L)'
;MSTYTPAVRPTTRSQTVLGGTITEKALKRFLEGIPGVDAVGAQARADGFASRSIKTTSKAWGLDTIISMVDLTTLEGADTPGKVKTLAQKATMPDPMDPSAPSVAAVCVYGDMVAHVRESLGSWHISQRSDGVAIAAVATAFPSGRASLPVKILDTEFAVSEGADEIDMVIDRGAFLSGSWGLVYDQIMAVKEACARPDGSYAHLKVILETGELATLDNVRKASWLAILAGAD
;
A
#
# COMPACT_ATOMS: atom_id res chain seq x y z
N MET A 1 -1.19 14.19 -31.66
CA MET A 1 -1.94 14.24 -30.38
C MET A 1 -2.60 12.89 -30.16
N SER A 2 -2.25 12.26 -29.03
CA SER A 2 -2.77 11.03 -28.39
C SER A 2 -2.81 9.71 -29.19
N THR A 3 -1.76 8.90 -29.04
CA THR A 3 -1.86 7.43 -29.10
C THR A 3 -1.20 6.85 -27.85
N TYR A 4 -1.75 7.13 -26.67
CA TYR A 4 -1.37 6.37 -25.49
C TYR A 4 -2.05 5.00 -25.58
N THR A 5 -1.25 3.94 -25.78
CA THR A 5 -1.70 2.55 -25.65
C THR A 5 -0.79 1.86 -24.66
N PRO A 6 -1.25 1.70 -23.42
CA PRO A 6 -1.05 0.42 -22.74
C PRO A 6 -2.30 -0.10 -22.03
N ALA A 7 -2.33 -1.43 -22.00
CA ALA A 7 -2.92 -2.33 -21.01
C ALA A 7 -2.32 -3.69 -21.38
N VAL A 8 -1.10 -3.99 -20.93
CA VAL A 8 -0.35 -5.15 -21.48
C VAL A 8 -0.98 -6.48 -21.07
N ARG A 9 -1.73 -6.50 -19.96
CA ARG A 9 -2.74 -7.52 -19.67
C ARG A 9 -3.78 -6.93 -18.71
N PRO A 10 -5.08 -7.08 -18.98
CA PRO A 10 -6.07 -6.69 -18.01
C PRO A 10 -6.13 -7.70 -16.87
N THR A 11 -6.23 -7.23 -15.62
CA THR A 11 -6.45 -8.11 -14.47
C THR A 11 -7.77 -8.86 -14.65
N THR A 12 -7.90 -10.04 -14.05
CA THR A 12 -9.19 -10.74 -14.00
C THR A 12 -10.29 -9.83 -13.43
N ARG A 13 -9.94 -8.98 -12.46
CA ARG A 13 -10.86 -8.02 -11.84
C ARG A 13 -11.32 -6.95 -12.84
N SER A 14 -10.41 -6.33 -13.58
CA SER A 14 -10.77 -5.30 -14.57
C SER A 14 -11.52 -5.87 -15.77
N GLN A 15 -11.16 -7.07 -16.24
CA GLN A 15 -11.93 -7.79 -17.26
C GLN A 15 -13.37 -8.03 -16.80
N THR A 16 -13.56 -8.49 -15.56
CA THR A 16 -14.89 -8.80 -14.99
C THR A 16 -15.74 -7.54 -14.84
N VAL A 17 -15.16 -6.44 -14.37
CA VAL A 17 -15.90 -5.21 -14.07
C VAL A 17 -16.18 -4.37 -15.32
N LEU A 18 -15.19 -4.23 -16.20
CA LEU A 18 -15.27 -3.30 -17.34
C LEU A 18 -15.75 -3.98 -18.62
N GLY A 19 -15.49 -5.28 -18.77
CA GLY A 19 -15.76 -6.04 -19.98
C GLY A 19 -14.86 -5.64 -21.16
N GLY A 20 -14.45 -6.64 -21.96
CA GLY A 20 -13.68 -6.40 -23.18
C GLY A 20 -12.28 -5.82 -22.94
N THR A 21 -11.75 -5.12 -23.96
CA THR A 21 -10.40 -4.53 -23.93
C THR A 21 -10.35 -3.30 -23.03
N ILE A 22 -9.40 -3.29 -22.10
CA ILE A 22 -9.17 -2.13 -21.24
C ILE A 22 -8.52 -1.01 -22.05
N THR A 23 -9.16 0.15 -22.01
CA THR A 23 -8.72 1.37 -22.69
C THR A 23 -8.95 2.56 -21.77
N GLU A 24 -8.23 3.66 -22.00
CA GLU A 24 -8.48 4.94 -21.31
C GLU A 24 -9.97 5.32 -21.35
N LYS A 25 -10.62 5.15 -22.51
CA LYS A 25 -12.04 5.47 -22.70
C LYS A 25 -12.95 4.59 -21.83
N ALA A 26 -12.67 3.29 -21.74
CA ALA A 26 -13.45 2.37 -20.93
C ALA A 26 -13.28 2.67 -19.43
N LEU A 27 -12.04 2.93 -18.99
CA LEU A 27 -11.74 3.34 -17.61
C LEU A 27 -12.43 4.65 -17.25
N LYS A 28 -12.35 5.66 -18.11
CA LYS A 28 -13.05 6.95 -17.89
C LYS A 28 -14.54 6.77 -17.76
N ARG A 29 -15.17 6.07 -18.71
CA ARG A 29 -16.61 5.80 -18.69
C ARG A 29 -17.04 5.13 -17.39
N PHE A 30 -16.27 4.15 -16.90
CA PHE A 30 -16.56 3.49 -15.64
C PHE A 30 -16.42 4.45 -14.46
N LEU A 31 -15.26 5.09 -14.31
CA LEU A 31 -14.94 5.95 -13.17
C LEU A 31 -15.80 7.22 -13.09
N GLU A 32 -16.17 7.80 -14.23
CA GLU A 32 -17.12 8.92 -14.30
C GLU A 32 -18.57 8.48 -14.05
N GLY A 33 -18.90 7.21 -14.33
CA GLY A 33 -20.20 6.63 -14.07
C GLY A 33 -20.44 6.23 -12.61
N ILE A 34 -19.41 6.28 -11.76
CA ILE A 34 -19.55 5.97 -10.33
C ILE A 34 -20.36 7.08 -9.64
N PRO A 35 -21.39 6.73 -8.83
CA PRO A 35 -22.13 7.72 -8.05
C PRO A 35 -21.20 8.54 -7.14
N GLY A 36 -21.50 9.83 -7.03
CA GLY A 36 -20.81 10.73 -6.11
C GLY A 36 -20.88 10.27 -4.65
N VAL A 37 -19.96 10.77 -3.84
CA VAL A 37 -19.89 10.55 -2.40
C VAL A 37 -20.72 11.62 -1.71
N ASP A 38 -21.64 11.19 -0.84
CA ASP A 38 -22.28 12.08 0.13
C ASP A 38 -21.26 12.53 1.17
N ALA A 39 -20.62 13.66 0.92
CA ALA A 39 -19.59 14.23 1.80
C ALA A 39 -20.16 14.66 3.15
N VAL A 40 -21.42 15.14 3.20
CA VAL A 40 -22.08 15.54 4.44
C VAL A 40 -22.33 14.32 5.31
N GLY A 41 -22.90 13.27 4.74
CA GLY A 41 -23.11 12.00 5.43
C GLY A 41 -21.81 11.30 5.82
N ALA A 42 -20.74 11.44 5.04
CA ALA A 42 -19.41 10.95 5.40
C ALA A 42 -18.85 11.68 6.63
N GLN A 43 -18.90 13.01 6.64
CA GLN A 43 -18.43 13.82 7.77
C GLN A 43 -19.24 13.55 9.04
N ALA A 44 -20.58 13.53 8.95
CA ALA A 44 -21.45 13.26 10.09
C ALA A 44 -21.18 11.89 10.73
N ARG A 45 -20.84 10.87 9.92
CA ARG A 45 -20.43 9.55 10.43
C ARG A 45 -19.07 9.61 11.13
N ALA A 46 -18.11 10.32 10.55
CA ALA A 46 -16.78 10.49 11.15
C ALA A 46 -16.86 11.19 12.51
N ASP A 47 -17.64 12.27 12.61
CA ASP A 47 -17.87 13.01 13.87
C ASP A 47 -18.50 12.12 14.95
N GLY A 48 -19.28 11.11 14.55
CA GLY A 48 -19.89 10.14 15.45
C GLY A 48 -18.89 9.28 16.24
N PHE A 49 -17.70 9.00 15.70
CA PHE A 49 -16.73 8.11 16.35
C PHE A 49 -16.18 8.65 17.68
N ALA A 50 -16.11 9.96 17.84
CA ALA A 50 -15.59 10.61 19.06
C ALA A 50 -16.67 10.87 20.13
N SER A 51 -17.94 10.59 19.84
CA SER A 51 -19.06 11.06 20.66
C SER A 51 -19.30 10.29 21.95
N ARG A 52 -18.68 9.11 22.15
CA ARG A 52 -18.96 8.22 23.30
C ARG A 52 -17.70 7.55 23.82
N SER A 53 -17.62 7.45 25.16
CA SER A 53 -16.58 6.67 25.82
C SER A 53 -16.80 5.17 25.64
N ILE A 54 -15.72 4.45 25.37
CA ILE A 54 -15.70 3.00 25.21
C ILE A 54 -15.38 2.34 26.56
N LYS A 55 -15.98 1.17 26.83
CA LYS A 55 -15.71 0.38 28.05
C LYS A 55 -14.23 0.02 28.14
N THR A 56 -13.68 -0.04 29.35
CA THR A 56 -12.26 -0.36 29.58
C THR A 56 -11.83 -1.68 28.94
N THR A 57 -12.65 -2.73 29.03
CA THR A 57 -12.34 -4.03 28.41
C THR A 57 -12.29 -3.95 26.89
N SER A 58 -13.18 -3.17 26.27
CA SER A 58 -13.15 -2.91 24.83
C SER A 58 -11.97 -2.05 24.41
N LYS A 59 -11.47 -1.15 25.28
CA LYS A 59 -10.24 -0.39 25.03
C LYS A 59 -9.01 -1.31 25.04
N ALA A 60 -8.91 -2.21 26.02
CA ALA A 60 -7.80 -3.18 26.07
C ALA A 60 -7.75 -4.04 24.80
N TRP A 61 -8.86 -4.70 24.47
CA TRP A 61 -8.98 -5.45 23.22
C TRP A 61 -8.66 -4.60 21.97
N GLY A 62 -9.14 -3.35 21.95
CA GLY A 62 -8.89 -2.43 20.85
C GLY A 62 -7.42 -2.04 20.71
N LEU A 63 -6.70 -1.85 21.82
CA LEU A 63 -5.26 -1.58 21.80
C LEU A 63 -4.48 -2.78 21.26
N ASP A 64 -4.76 -3.99 21.73
CA ASP A 64 -4.11 -5.21 21.23
C ASP A 64 -4.36 -5.38 19.73
N THR A 65 -5.62 -5.17 19.31
CA THR A 65 -6.02 -5.25 17.90
C THR A 65 -5.32 -4.19 17.05
N ILE A 66 -5.18 -2.96 17.55
CA ILE A 66 -4.44 -1.90 16.86
C ILE A 66 -2.98 -2.32 16.69
N ILE A 67 -2.33 -2.78 17.76
CA ILE A 67 -0.93 -3.20 17.71
C ILE A 67 -0.75 -4.28 16.64
N SER A 68 -1.61 -5.31 16.62
CA SER A 68 -1.52 -6.41 15.64
C SER A 68 -1.82 -6.03 14.19
N MET A 69 -2.27 -4.80 13.93
CA MET A 69 -2.56 -4.28 12.58
C MET A 69 -1.65 -3.11 12.19
N VAL A 70 -0.64 -2.78 12.99
CA VAL A 70 0.30 -1.70 12.71
C VAL A 70 1.37 -2.18 11.74
N ASP A 71 1.64 -1.36 10.73
CA ASP A 71 2.92 -1.36 10.03
C ASP A 71 3.83 -0.40 10.79
N LEU A 72 4.80 -0.92 11.53
CA LEU A 72 5.71 -0.13 12.34
C LEU A 72 6.78 0.49 11.44
N THR A 73 6.67 1.80 11.20
CA THR A 73 7.36 2.46 10.09
C THR A 73 8.51 3.36 10.53
N THR A 74 9.61 3.35 9.78
CA THR A 74 10.58 4.46 9.71
C THR A 74 10.93 4.74 8.26
N LEU A 75 10.83 6.01 7.86
CA LEU A 75 11.09 6.47 6.50
C LEU A 75 11.88 7.78 6.53
N GLU A 76 12.82 7.88 7.46
CA GLU A 76 13.68 9.05 7.60
C GLU A 76 14.89 8.93 6.66
N GLY A 77 15.27 10.02 6.00
CA GLY A 77 16.50 10.04 5.19
C GLY A 77 17.80 9.81 5.99
N ALA A 78 17.71 9.80 7.33
CA ALA A 78 18.82 9.50 8.24
C ALA A 78 18.76 8.06 8.79
N ASP A 79 17.88 7.21 8.26
CA ASP A 79 17.80 5.82 8.69
C ASP A 79 19.12 5.08 8.44
N THR A 80 19.47 4.22 9.40
CA THR A 80 20.69 3.41 9.38
C THR A 80 20.35 1.96 9.66
N PRO A 81 21.22 1.00 9.28
CA PRO A 81 21.04 -0.41 9.61
C PRO A 81 20.79 -0.64 11.11
N GLY A 82 21.48 0.09 12.00
CA GLY A 82 21.28 -0.03 13.44
C GLY A 82 19.90 0.45 13.92
N LYS A 83 19.38 1.53 13.33
CA LYS A 83 18.05 2.05 13.66
C LYS A 83 16.95 1.09 13.21
N VAL A 84 17.02 0.58 11.99
CA VAL A 84 16.00 -0.36 11.48
C VAL A 84 16.05 -1.72 12.20
N LYS A 85 17.23 -2.16 12.65
CA LYS A 85 17.34 -3.33 13.55
C LYS A 85 16.61 -3.12 14.88
N THR A 86 16.75 -1.93 15.47
CA THR A 86 16.03 -1.56 16.70
C THR A 86 14.51 -1.52 16.46
N LEU A 87 14.08 -1.01 15.31
CA LEU A 87 12.67 -1.00 14.91
C LEU A 87 12.11 -2.42 14.77
N ALA A 88 12.87 -3.33 14.13
CA ALA A 88 12.49 -4.73 13.97
C ALA A 88 12.37 -5.46 15.31
N GLN A 89 13.24 -5.18 16.29
CA GLN A 89 13.10 -5.72 17.65
C GLN A 89 11.86 -5.18 18.37
N LYS A 90 11.56 -3.89 18.19
CA LYS A 90 10.33 -3.29 18.73
C LYS A 90 9.08 -3.87 18.08
N ALA A 91 9.15 -4.25 16.81
CA ALA A 91 8.03 -4.85 16.08
C ALA A 91 7.60 -6.19 16.69
N THR A 92 8.55 -6.97 17.20
CA THR A 92 8.28 -8.29 17.81
C THR A 92 7.88 -8.20 19.27
N MET A 93 8.25 -7.11 19.97
CA MET A 93 7.88 -6.83 21.34
C MET A 93 7.56 -5.33 21.51
N PRO A 94 6.35 -4.89 21.12
CA PRO A 94 5.99 -3.47 21.13
C PRO A 94 5.92 -2.86 22.54
N ASP A 95 5.55 -3.67 23.53
CA ASP A 95 5.56 -3.31 24.95
C ASP A 95 6.55 -4.21 25.72
N PRO A 96 7.75 -3.71 26.08
CA PRO A 96 8.71 -4.47 26.88
C PRO A 96 8.26 -4.76 28.32
N MET A 97 7.25 -4.04 28.82
CA MET A 97 6.70 -4.22 30.16
C MET A 97 5.52 -5.21 30.19
N ASP A 98 4.91 -5.47 29.03
CA ASP A 98 3.82 -6.43 28.86
C ASP A 98 4.13 -7.44 27.74
N PRO A 99 4.72 -8.61 28.07
CA PRO A 99 5.00 -9.66 27.10
C PRO A 99 3.76 -10.29 26.46
N SER A 100 2.55 -9.98 26.93
CA SER A 100 1.30 -10.45 26.31
C SER A 100 0.81 -9.55 25.17
N ALA A 101 1.40 -8.35 25.02
CA ALA A 101 1.13 -7.49 23.90
C ALA A 101 1.48 -8.20 22.58
N PRO A 102 0.62 -8.14 21.55
CA PRO A 102 0.90 -8.79 20.28
C PRO A 102 2.07 -8.12 19.56
N SER A 103 2.72 -8.83 18.65
CA SER A 103 3.62 -8.21 17.68
C SER A 103 2.83 -7.36 16.69
N VAL A 104 3.53 -6.45 16.01
CA VAL A 104 2.94 -5.68 14.90
C VAL A 104 2.74 -6.55 13.67
N ALA A 105 1.95 -6.09 12.70
CA ALA A 105 1.72 -6.81 11.45
C ALA A 105 2.96 -6.80 10.55
N ALA A 106 3.58 -5.63 10.39
CA ALA A 106 4.75 -5.46 9.54
C ALA A 106 5.72 -4.40 10.07
N VAL A 107 6.93 -4.39 9.53
CA VAL A 107 7.84 -3.24 9.58
C VAL A 107 7.90 -2.60 8.20
N CYS A 108 7.71 -1.29 8.11
CA CYS A 108 7.79 -0.56 6.84
C CYS A 108 9.03 0.35 6.79
N VAL A 109 9.87 0.16 5.77
CA VAL A 109 11.16 0.85 5.59
C VAL A 109 11.41 1.22 4.13
N TYR A 110 12.50 1.93 3.83
CA TYR A 110 13.02 2.04 2.47
C TYR A 110 13.58 0.69 1.97
N GLY A 111 13.54 0.48 0.65
CA GLY A 111 13.95 -0.78 0.01
C GLY A 111 15.36 -1.24 0.37
N ASP A 112 16.32 -0.33 0.55
CA ASP A 112 17.71 -0.64 0.90
C ASP A 112 17.89 -1.11 2.35
N MET A 113 16.87 -0.93 3.21
CA MET A 113 16.87 -1.39 4.59
C MET A 113 16.22 -2.76 4.78
N VAL A 114 15.56 -3.31 3.75
CA VAL A 114 14.78 -4.55 3.81
C VAL A 114 15.62 -5.73 4.28
N ALA A 115 16.81 -5.95 3.70
CA ALA A 115 17.68 -7.05 4.11
C ALA A 115 18.14 -6.95 5.57
N HIS A 116 18.36 -5.73 6.08
CA HIS A 116 18.71 -5.50 7.48
C HIS A 116 17.56 -5.82 8.44
N VAL A 117 16.32 -5.47 8.07
CA VAL A 117 15.12 -5.85 8.82
C VAL A 117 14.96 -7.37 8.80
N ARG A 118 15.13 -8.00 7.65
CA ARG A 118 15.02 -9.46 7.48
C ARG A 118 16.02 -10.20 8.35
N GLU A 119 17.29 -9.78 8.34
CA GLU A 119 18.32 -10.32 9.24
C GLU A 119 17.92 -10.17 10.70
N SER A 120 17.39 -9.00 11.08
CA SER A 120 17.02 -8.70 12.47
C SER A 120 15.81 -9.48 12.97
N LEU A 121 14.81 -9.71 12.13
CA LEU A 121 13.62 -10.48 12.48
C LEU A 121 13.97 -11.96 12.67
N GLY A 122 14.82 -12.53 11.82
CA GLY A 122 15.22 -13.94 11.93
C GLY A 122 13.99 -14.86 11.95
N SER A 123 13.82 -15.63 13.03
CA SER A 123 12.65 -16.53 13.20
C SER A 123 11.33 -15.80 13.41
N TRP A 124 11.34 -14.48 13.67
CA TRP A 124 10.13 -13.67 13.77
C TRP A 124 9.50 -13.29 12.43
N HIS A 125 10.22 -13.50 11.33
CA HIS A 125 9.69 -13.22 10.01
C HIS A 125 8.43 -14.05 9.72
N ILE A 126 7.43 -13.46 9.06
CA ILE A 126 6.12 -14.10 8.78
C ILE A 126 6.23 -15.42 8.00
N SER A 127 7.30 -15.62 7.23
CA SER A 127 7.55 -16.90 6.55
C SER A 127 7.96 -18.05 7.47
N GLN A 128 8.31 -17.78 8.73
CA GLN A 128 8.77 -18.78 9.70
C GLN A 128 7.74 -19.07 10.79
N ARG A 129 6.69 -18.25 10.92
CA ARG A 129 5.70 -18.34 12.01
C ARG A 129 4.38 -17.67 11.65
N SER A 130 3.27 -18.18 12.19
CA SER A 130 1.91 -17.71 11.88
C SER A 130 1.57 -16.34 12.49
N ASP A 131 2.25 -15.97 13.58
CA ASP A 131 2.14 -14.70 14.30
C ASP A 131 3.40 -13.84 14.07
N GLY A 132 4.00 -13.96 12.88
CA GLY A 132 5.23 -13.26 12.53
C GLY A 132 5.01 -11.86 12.00
N VAL A 133 6.11 -11.14 11.84
CA VAL A 133 6.14 -9.77 11.32
C VAL A 133 6.54 -9.82 9.85
N ALA A 134 5.74 -9.21 8.98
CA ALA A 134 6.05 -9.03 7.57
C ALA A 134 7.01 -7.83 7.36
N ILE A 135 7.62 -7.75 6.18
CA ILE A 135 8.45 -6.61 5.79
C ILE A 135 7.80 -5.86 4.64
N ALA A 136 7.33 -4.64 4.90
CA ALA A 136 6.89 -3.71 3.88
C ALA A 136 8.04 -2.81 3.45
N ALA A 137 8.06 -2.45 2.17
CA ALA A 137 8.98 -1.45 1.64
C ALA A 137 8.23 -0.39 0.85
N VAL A 138 8.50 0.89 1.13
CA VAL A 138 8.09 1.93 0.19
C VAL A 138 8.97 1.85 -1.06
N ALA A 139 8.32 1.99 -2.21
CA ALA A 139 8.99 1.98 -3.51
C ALA A 139 8.37 3.04 -4.43
N THR A 140 8.77 3.02 -5.70
CA THR A 140 8.23 3.84 -6.79
C THR A 140 8.49 5.34 -6.64
N ALA A 141 9.67 5.69 -6.09
CA ALA A 141 10.09 7.06 -5.79
C ALA A 141 9.21 7.77 -4.73
N PHE A 142 8.92 7.05 -3.64
CA PHE A 142 8.35 7.63 -2.43
C PHE A 142 9.17 8.84 -1.92
N PRO A 143 8.53 9.89 -1.36
CA PRO A 143 7.09 10.07 -1.16
C PRO A 143 6.35 10.66 -2.37
N SER A 144 7.09 11.06 -3.41
CA SER A 144 6.50 11.82 -4.51
C SER A 144 5.67 10.97 -5.49
N GLY A 145 6.06 9.71 -5.71
CA GLY A 145 5.55 8.90 -6.81
C GLY A 145 5.97 9.41 -8.20
N ARG A 146 6.93 10.35 -8.27
CA ARG A 146 7.33 11.09 -9.49
C ARG A 146 8.67 10.59 -10.03
N ALA A 147 8.63 9.44 -10.67
CA ALA A 147 9.73 8.90 -11.48
C ALA A 147 9.20 8.27 -12.77
N SER A 148 10.10 7.99 -13.71
CA SER A 148 9.73 7.24 -14.92
C SER A 148 9.33 5.81 -14.54
N LEU A 149 8.44 5.20 -15.33
CA LEU A 149 7.99 3.82 -15.08
C LEU A 149 9.14 2.81 -14.95
N PRO A 150 10.21 2.84 -15.78
CA PRO A 150 11.35 1.94 -15.60
C PRO A 150 12.03 2.08 -14.24
N VAL A 151 12.13 3.30 -13.69
CA VAL A 151 12.70 3.53 -12.35
C VAL A 151 11.78 2.94 -11.28
N LYS A 152 10.47 3.13 -11.40
CA LYS A 152 9.50 2.54 -10.47
C LYS A 152 9.55 1.01 -10.44
N ILE A 153 9.69 0.38 -11.60
CA ILE A 153 9.82 -1.07 -11.74
C ILE A 153 11.10 -1.55 -11.07
N LEU A 154 12.26 -0.95 -11.42
CA LEU A 154 13.55 -1.35 -10.85
C LEU A 154 13.61 -1.18 -9.32
N ASP A 155 13.03 -0.10 -8.79
CA ASP A 155 12.93 0.16 -7.35
C ASP A 155 12.08 -0.92 -6.64
N THR A 156 10.98 -1.34 -7.27
CA THR A 156 10.12 -2.43 -6.78
C THR A 156 10.83 -3.77 -6.82
N GLU A 157 11.43 -4.13 -7.95
CA GLU A 157 12.17 -5.38 -8.13
C GLU A 157 13.33 -5.48 -7.12
N PHE A 158 14.02 -4.37 -6.88
CA PHE A 158 15.07 -4.28 -5.87
C PHE A 158 14.53 -4.61 -4.48
N ALA A 159 13.50 -3.91 -4.01
CA ALA A 159 12.91 -4.15 -2.69
C ALA A 159 12.41 -5.61 -2.53
N VAL A 160 11.78 -6.18 -3.56
CA VAL A 160 11.34 -7.58 -3.57
C VAL A 160 12.53 -8.54 -3.49
N SER A 161 13.62 -8.25 -4.21
CA SER A 161 14.84 -9.06 -4.20
C SER A 161 15.57 -9.04 -2.87
N GLU A 162 15.51 -7.92 -2.15
CA GLU A 162 16.04 -7.77 -0.78
C GLU A 162 15.16 -8.51 0.25
N GLY A 163 13.93 -8.85 -0.14
CA GLY A 163 13.05 -9.72 0.64
C GLY A 163 11.77 -9.11 1.13
N ALA A 164 11.34 -7.96 0.62
CA ALA A 164 10.09 -7.32 1.04
C ALA A 164 8.90 -8.23 0.75
N ASP A 165 8.04 -8.47 1.74
CA ASP A 165 6.78 -9.20 1.62
C ASP A 165 5.68 -8.32 1.04
N GLU A 166 5.80 -7.00 1.20
CA GLU A 166 4.83 -6.01 0.78
C GLU A 166 5.53 -4.79 0.16
N ILE A 167 4.89 -4.18 -0.83
CA ILE A 167 5.37 -3.00 -1.54
C ILE A 167 4.32 -1.90 -1.41
N ASP A 168 4.76 -0.74 -0.93
CA ASP A 168 3.95 0.47 -0.77
C ASP A 168 4.27 1.44 -1.91
N MET A 169 3.44 1.42 -2.95
CA MET A 169 3.56 2.26 -4.15
C MET A 169 2.82 3.58 -3.98
N VAL A 170 3.37 4.69 -4.47
CA VAL A 170 2.64 5.97 -4.59
C VAL A 170 2.16 6.18 -6.03
N ILE A 171 0.88 6.52 -6.21
CA ILE A 171 0.33 6.83 -7.55
C ILE A 171 0.91 8.14 -8.12
N ASP A 172 0.94 8.28 -9.45
CA ASP A 172 1.18 9.58 -10.08
C ASP A 172 -0.05 10.48 -9.94
N ARG A 173 -0.09 11.26 -8.85
CA ARG A 173 -1.16 12.21 -8.55
C ARG A 173 -1.37 13.23 -9.67
N GLY A 174 -0.29 13.67 -10.32
CA GLY A 174 -0.35 14.62 -11.42
C GLY A 174 -1.13 14.03 -12.61
N ALA A 175 -0.80 12.80 -12.99
CA ALA A 175 -1.54 12.07 -14.01
C ALA A 175 -3.01 11.81 -13.61
N PHE A 176 -3.25 11.47 -12.34
CA PHE A 176 -4.61 11.25 -11.85
C PHE A 176 -5.47 12.52 -11.96
N LEU A 177 -4.96 13.65 -11.44
CA LEU A 177 -5.66 14.93 -11.41
C LEU A 177 -5.81 15.57 -12.80
N SER A 178 -4.92 15.25 -13.75
CA SER A 178 -5.07 15.65 -15.15
C SER A 178 -6.03 14.76 -15.95
N GLY A 179 -6.64 13.75 -15.31
CA GLY A 179 -7.56 12.82 -15.97
C GLY A 179 -6.87 11.82 -16.89
N SER A 180 -5.60 11.51 -16.66
CA SER A 180 -4.82 10.48 -17.35
C SER A 180 -4.86 9.18 -16.55
N TRP A 181 -6.04 8.59 -16.43
CA TRP A 181 -6.28 7.47 -15.51
C TRP A 181 -5.74 6.14 -16.01
N GLY A 182 -5.71 5.91 -17.32
CA GLY A 182 -5.04 4.75 -17.90
C GLY A 182 -3.55 4.74 -17.58
N LEU A 183 -2.90 5.90 -17.59
CA LEU A 183 -1.49 5.99 -17.17
C LEU A 183 -1.27 5.53 -15.74
N VAL A 184 -2.14 5.93 -14.81
CA VAL A 184 -2.06 5.48 -13.42
C VAL A 184 -2.35 3.98 -13.31
N TYR A 185 -3.37 3.48 -14.02
CA TYR A 185 -3.68 2.05 -14.09
C TYR A 185 -2.48 1.22 -14.56
N ASP A 186 -1.86 1.63 -15.67
CA ASP A 186 -0.74 0.90 -16.27
C ASP A 186 0.51 0.92 -15.39
N GLN A 187 0.75 2.03 -14.69
CA GLN A 187 1.83 2.09 -13.70
C GLN A 187 1.60 1.11 -12.55
N ILE A 188 0.38 1.04 -11.99
CA ILE A 188 0.06 0.12 -10.89
C ILE A 188 0.18 -1.34 -11.35
N MET A 189 -0.33 -1.65 -12.55
CA MET A 189 -0.21 -2.98 -13.16
C MET A 189 1.25 -3.42 -13.31
N ALA A 190 2.09 -2.56 -13.90
CA ALA A 190 3.50 -2.87 -14.11
C ALA A 190 4.26 -3.04 -12.79
N VAL A 191 3.91 -2.26 -11.76
CA VAL A 191 4.47 -2.44 -10.41
C VAL A 191 3.97 -3.74 -9.78
N LYS A 192 2.72 -4.15 -9.98
CA LYS A 192 2.21 -5.45 -9.52
C LYS A 192 2.95 -6.62 -10.18
N GLU A 193 3.26 -6.51 -11.47
CA GLU A 193 4.08 -7.50 -12.18
C GLU A 193 5.50 -7.55 -11.62
N ALA A 194 6.10 -6.40 -11.30
CA ALA A 194 7.39 -6.30 -10.63
C ALA A 194 7.41 -6.87 -9.20
N CYS A 195 6.23 -7.07 -8.58
CA CYS A 195 6.11 -7.73 -7.28
C CYS A 195 6.29 -9.26 -7.35
N ALA A 196 6.35 -9.84 -8.55
CA ALA A 196 6.50 -11.28 -8.73
C ALA A 196 7.87 -11.78 -8.24
N ARG A 197 7.86 -12.94 -7.59
CA ARG A 197 9.06 -13.67 -7.16
C ARG A 197 9.35 -14.84 -8.11
N PRO A 198 10.61 -15.33 -8.18
CA PRO A 198 10.99 -16.45 -9.05
C PRO A 198 10.22 -17.76 -8.78
N ASP A 199 9.71 -17.95 -7.57
CA ASP A 199 8.92 -19.12 -7.16
C ASP A 199 7.44 -19.04 -7.55
N GLY A 200 7.03 -17.95 -8.23
CA GLY A 200 5.66 -17.69 -8.65
C GLY A 200 4.77 -17.04 -7.58
N SER A 201 5.29 -16.82 -6.36
CA SER A 201 4.62 -15.99 -5.36
C SER A 201 4.80 -14.51 -5.65
N TYR A 202 4.11 -13.66 -4.90
CA TYR A 202 4.13 -12.20 -5.09
C TYR A 202 4.32 -11.52 -3.73
N ALA A 203 5.06 -10.41 -3.72
CA ALA A 203 4.87 -9.42 -2.67
C ALA A 203 3.46 -8.79 -2.81
N HIS A 204 2.83 -8.48 -1.68
CA HIS A 204 1.57 -7.74 -1.68
C HIS A 204 1.81 -6.31 -2.14
N LEU A 205 0.93 -5.78 -3.00
CA LEU A 205 1.02 -4.41 -3.49
C LEU A 205 -0.02 -3.53 -2.80
N LYS A 206 0.45 -2.68 -1.89
CA LYS A 206 -0.32 -1.58 -1.31
C LYS A 206 -0.14 -0.34 -2.18
N VAL A 207 -1.24 0.36 -2.46
CA VAL A 207 -1.23 1.57 -3.30
C VAL A 207 -1.64 2.78 -2.48
N ILE A 208 -0.67 3.65 -2.20
CA ILE A 208 -0.83 4.95 -1.58
C ILE A 208 -1.48 5.91 -2.57
N LEU A 209 -2.72 6.28 -2.28
CA LEU A 209 -3.52 7.20 -3.09
C LEU A 209 -3.25 8.68 -2.75
N GLU A 210 -2.66 8.94 -1.58
CA GLU A 210 -2.48 10.29 -1.02
C GLU A 210 -3.79 11.09 -0.98
N THR A 211 -4.78 10.55 -0.29
CA THR A 211 -6.16 11.08 -0.30
C THR A 211 -6.26 12.55 0.11
N GLY A 212 -5.32 13.05 0.92
CA GLY A 212 -5.21 14.47 1.29
C GLY A 212 -4.92 15.41 0.12
N GLU A 213 -4.32 14.91 -0.96
CA GLU A 213 -4.00 15.70 -2.18
C GLU A 213 -5.00 15.47 -3.32
N LEU A 214 -6.00 14.59 -3.15
CA LEU A 214 -6.99 14.28 -4.19
C LEU A 214 -8.18 15.26 -4.24
N ALA A 215 -8.19 16.27 -3.37
CA ALA A 215 -9.16 17.36 -3.26
C ALA A 215 -10.61 16.98 -2.88
N THR A 216 -11.16 15.87 -3.38
CA THR A 216 -12.56 15.48 -3.13
C THR A 216 -12.69 13.99 -2.80
N LEU A 217 -13.74 13.64 -2.02
CA LEU A 217 -14.06 12.23 -1.74
C LEU A 217 -14.45 11.45 -3.02
N ASP A 218 -14.98 12.13 -4.04
CA ASP A 218 -15.22 11.53 -5.35
C ASP A 218 -13.92 11.07 -6.02
N ASN A 219 -12.89 11.90 -5.95
CA ASN A 219 -11.57 11.56 -6.47
C ASN A 219 -10.93 10.44 -5.65
N VAL A 220 -11.08 10.46 -4.31
CA VAL A 220 -10.65 9.33 -3.46
C VAL A 220 -11.32 8.04 -3.90
N ARG A 221 -12.65 8.03 -4.06
CA ARG A 221 -13.41 6.85 -4.52
C ARG A 221 -12.94 6.37 -5.90
N LYS A 222 -12.70 7.27 -6.85
CA LYS A 222 -12.21 6.93 -8.20
C LYS A 222 -10.80 6.36 -8.15
N ALA A 223 -9.89 6.97 -7.39
CA ALA A 223 -8.52 6.49 -7.21
C ALA A 223 -8.48 5.10 -6.55
N SER A 224 -9.34 4.84 -5.56
CA SER A 224 -9.49 3.52 -4.95
C SER A 224 -9.94 2.46 -5.96
N TRP A 225 -10.99 2.75 -6.74
CA TRP A 225 -11.44 1.83 -7.79
C TRP A 225 -10.36 1.59 -8.85
N LEU A 226 -9.65 2.63 -9.25
CA LEU A 226 -8.56 2.54 -10.22
C LEU A 226 -7.45 1.60 -9.72
N ALA A 227 -7.00 1.76 -8.48
CA ALA A 227 -5.99 0.90 -7.87
C ALA A 227 -6.47 -0.55 -7.73
N ILE A 228 -7.70 -0.76 -7.25
CA ILE A 228 -8.33 -2.07 -7.13
C ILE A 228 -8.37 -2.76 -8.51
N LEU A 229 -8.83 -2.08 -9.55
CA LEU A 229 -8.92 -2.63 -10.91
C LEU A 229 -7.53 -2.98 -11.47
N ALA A 230 -6.51 -2.19 -11.14
CA ALA A 230 -5.13 -2.38 -11.57
C ALA A 230 -4.36 -3.46 -10.77
N GLY A 231 -4.98 -4.08 -9.76
CA GLY A 231 -4.39 -5.22 -9.05
C GLY A 231 -3.73 -4.88 -7.72
N ALA A 232 -4.07 -3.76 -7.10
CA ALA A 232 -3.80 -3.55 -5.67
C ALA A 232 -4.47 -4.65 -4.83
N ASP A 233 -3.77 -5.07 -3.77
CA ASP A 233 -4.22 -6.10 -2.82
C ASP A 233 -5.04 -5.51 -1.67
#